data_AF-Q8KI16-F1
#
_entry.id   AF-Q8KI16-F1
#
_cell.length_a   1.000
_cell.length_b   1.000
_cell.length_c   1.000
_cell.angle_alpha   90.00
_cell.angle_beta   90.00
_cell.angle_gamma   90.00
#
_symmetry.space_group_name_H-M   'P 1'
#
loop_
_entity.id
_entity.type
_entity.pdbx_description
1 polymer ?
#
loop_
_entity_poly.entity_id
_entity_poly.type
_entity_poly.pdbx_seq_one_letter_code
_entity_poly.pdbx_strand_id
1 'polypeptide(L)'
;MQWFRRSAAVAVLLVVSIAVVVFVLENQGVVQLAFLGVQFPQWPLAVYIIIAFILGGLLGLAAQLPFLTISRVRASSLRAELVQARKEVDTLRAEPSKVS
;
A
#
# COMPACT_ATOMS: atom_id res chain seq x y z
N MET A 1 -4.54 2.22 -20.67
CA MET A 1 -5.16 2.14 -19.32
C MET A 1 -4.42 2.89 -18.19
N GLN A 2 -3.14 3.29 -18.31
CA GLN A 2 -2.44 3.97 -17.19
C GLN A 2 -2.84 5.45 -17.03
N TRP A 3 -3.19 6.12 -18.13
CA TRP A 3 -3.65 7.51 -18.12
C TRP A 3 -4.98 7.67 -17.39
N PHE A 4 -5.98 6.82 -17.69
CA PHE A 4 -7.26 6.84 -16.97
C PHE A 4 -7.10 6.60 -15.47
N ARG A 5 -6.25 5.65 -15.06
CA ARG A 5 -5.97 5.39 -13.65
C ARG A 5 -5.32 6.60 -12.95
N ARG A 6 -4.41 7.30 -13.64
CA ARG A 6 -3.79 8.53 -13.13
C ARG A 6 -4.81 9.67 -13.04
N SER A 7 -5.62 9.88 -14.06
CA SER A 7 -6.68 10.89 -14.07
C SER A 7 -7.70 10.64 -12.97
N ALA A 8 -8.12 9.39 -12.75
CA ALA A 8 -9.01 9.02 -11.67
C ALA A 8 -8.37 9.28 -10.29
N ALA A 9 -7.09 8.94 -10.11
CA ALA A 9 -6.38 9.23 -8.87
C ALA A 9 -6.28 10.74 -8.59
N VAL A 10 -5.99 11.55 -9.61
CA VAL A 10 -5.96 13.02 -9.51
C VAL A 10 -7.35 13.57 -9.17
N ALA A 11 -8.41 13.06 -9.81
CA ALA A 11 -9.77 13.48 -9.53
C ALA A 11 -10.18 13.17 -8.08
N VAL A 12 -9.86 11.97 -7.58
CA VAL A 12 -10.09 11.59 -6.18
C VAL A 12 -9.31 12.52 -5.24
N LEU A 13 -8.03 12.77 -5.54
CA LEU A 13 -7.20 13.69 -4.74
C LEU A 13 -7.84 15.08 -4.67
N LEU A 14 -8.31 15.60 -5.81
CA LEU A 14 -8.93 16.92 -5.90
C LEU A 14 -10.23 17.00 -5.09
N VAL A 15 -11.08 15.97 -5.19
CA VAL A 15 -12.31 15.87 -4.39
C VAL A 15 -12.00 15.84 -2.91
N VAL A 16 -11.03 15.03 -2.49
CA VAL A 16 -10.58 14.96 -1.09
C VAL A 16 -10.03 16.31 -0.62
N SER A 17 -9.22 16.99 -1.43
CA SER A 17 -8.69 18.31 -1.11
C SER A 17 -9.82 19.34 -0.91
N ILE A 18 -10.80 19.38 -1.80
CA ILE A 18 -11.96 20.28 -1.65
C ILE A 18 -12.73 19.95 -0.37
N ALA A 19 -13.00 18.66 -0.12
CA ALA A 19 -13.69 18.23 1.09
C ALA A 19 -12.95 18.64 2.37
N VAL A 20 -11.61 18.52 2.38
CA VAL A 20 -10.79 18.97 3.51
C VAL A 20 -10.87 20.48 3.71
N VAL A 21 -10.82 21.28 2.64
CA VAL A 21 -10.94 22.74 2.75
C VAL A 21 -12.30 23.13 3.32
N VAL A 22 -13.39 22.59 2.77
CA VAL A 22 -14.74 22.83 3.28
C VAL A 22 -14.86 22.40 4.74
N PHE A 23 -14.33 21.22 5.08
CA PHE A 23 -14.33 20.72 6.45
C PHE A 23 -13.61 21.67 7.41
N VAL A 24 -12.43 22.17 7.05
CA VAL A 24 -11.66 23.13 7.87
C VAL A 24 -12.42 24.43 8.06
N LEU A 25 -13.09 24.93 7.02
CA LEU A 25 -13.86 26.18 7.08
C LEU A 25 -15.13 26.05 7.92
N GLU A 26 -15.84 24.93 7.80
CA GLU A 26 -17.06 24.67 8.59
C GLU A 26 -16.73 24.34 10.06
N ASN A 27 -15.56 23.74 10.32
CA ASN A 27 -15.16 23.26 11.65
C ASN A 27 -13.99 24.08 12.22
N GLN A 28 -14.08 25.41 12.16
CA GLN A 28 -13.09 26.33 12.76
C GLN A 28 -13.10 26.33 14.29
N GLY A 29 -14.16 25.81 14.91
CA GLY A 29 -14.28 25.72 16.37
C GLY A 29 -13.17 24.86 16.99
N VAL A 30 -12.70 25.30 18.16
CA VAL A 30 -11.77 24.51 18.98
C VAL A 30 -12.54 23.42 19.72
N VAL A 31 -12.00 22.20 19.71
CA VAL A 31 -12.62 21.04 20.35
C VAL A 31 -11.62 20.38 21.29
N GLN A 32 -12.09 19.95 22.44
CA GLN A 32 -11.31 19.15 23.37
C GLN A 32 -11.62 17.68 23.14
N LEU A 33 -10.61 16.87 22.80
CA LEU A 33 -10.77 15.44 22.64
C LEU A 33 -10.34 14.71 23.91
N ALA A 34 -11.16 13.76 24.33
CA ALA A 34 -10.79 12.76 25.31
C ALA A 34 -10.68 11.41 24.61
N PHE A 35 -9.52 10.77 24.70
CA PHE A 35 -9.28 9.47 24.08
C PHE A 35 -8.47 8.59 25.04
N LEU A 36 -8.95 7.36 25.27
CA LEU A 36 -8.34 6.41 26.23
C LEU A 36 -8.09 7.03 27.63
N GLY A 37 -9.00 7.89 28.09
CA GLY A 37 -8.86 8.60 29.37
C GLY A 37 -7.88 9.76 29.39
N VAL A 38 -7.15 10.01 28.29
CA VAL A 38 -6.25 11.15 28.13
C VAL A 38 -7.00 12.31 27.48
N GLN A 39 -6.89 13.49 28.07
CA GLN A 39 -7.40 14.72 27.46
C GLN A 39 -6.33 15.40 26.62
N PHE A 40 -6.69 15.74 25.40
CA PHE A 40 -5.81 16.43 24.46
C PHE A 40 -6.02 17.95 24.52
N PRO A 41 -5.02 18.77 24.13
CA PRO A 41 -5.12 20.22 24.09
C PRO A 41 -6.24 20.71 23.17
N GLN A 42 -6.95 21.79 23.51
CA GLN A 42 -8.00 22.31 22.63
C GLN A 42 -7.45 22.83 21.30
N TRP A 43 -7.72 22.09 20.23
CA TRP A 43 -7.32 22.43 18.86
C TRP A 43 -8.52 22.34 17.92
N PRO A 44 -8.46 22.99 16.74
CA PRO A 44 -9.46 22.77 15.70
C PRO A 44 -9.55 21.29 15.35
N LEU A 45 -10.78 20.79 15.13
CA LEU A 45 -11.03 19.38 14.81
C LEU A 45 -10.20 18.90 13.62
N ALA A 46 -9.98 19.78 12.63
CA ALA A 46 -9.17 19.51 11.46
C ALA A 46 -7.73 19.10 11.79
N VAL A 47 -7.11 19.69 12.82
CA VAL A 47 -5.73 19.35 13.19
C VAL A 47 -5.62 17.88 13.59
N TYR A 48 -6.56 17.41 14.41
CA TYR A 48 -6.63 16.02 14.84
C TYR A 48 -6.81 15.05 13.68
N ILE A 49 -7.73 15.38 12.75
CA ILE A 49 -8.00 14.54 11.59
C ILE A 49 -6.78 14.49 10.65
N ILE A 50 -6.12 15.62 10.42
CA ILE A 50 -4.91 15.69 9.59
C ILE A 50 -3.79 14.83 10.20
N ILE A 51 -3.57 14.92 11.51
CA ILE A 51 -2.57 14.10 12.20
C ILE A 51 -2.93 12.61 12.06
N ALA A 52 -4.18 12.23 12.31
CA ALA A 52 -4.63 10.84 12.17
C ALA A 52 -4.47 10.33 10.72
N PHE A 53 -4.76 11.18 9.72
CA PHE A 53 -4.57 10.85 8.31
C PHE A 53 -3.09 10.63 7.97
N ILE A 54 -2.20 11.52 8.42
CA ILE A 54 -0.75 11.38 8.21
C ILE A 54 -0.24 10.10 8.87
N LEU A 55 -0.60 9.86 10.14
CA LEU A 55 -0.20 8.66 10.87
C LEU A 55 -0.72 7.38 10.20
N GLY A 56 -1.98 7.37 9.77
CA GLY A 56 -2.56 6.25 9.03
C GLY A 56 -1.83 5.99 7.71
N GLY A 57 -1.49 7.05 6.96
CA GLY A 57 -0.70 6.95 5.74
C GLY A 57 0.70 6.39 5.98
N LEU A 58 1.40 6.88 7.01
CA LEU A 58 2.72 6.38 7.42
C LEU A 58 2.67 4.91 7.84
N LEU A 59 1.66 4.51 8.63
CA LEU A 59 1.44 3.12 9.00
C LEU A 59 1.14 2.24 7.79
N GLY A 60 0.37 2.73 6.83
CA GLY A 60 0.10 2.03 5.57
C GLY A 60 1.37 1.81 4.74
N LEU A 61 2.22 2.84 4.61
CA LEU A 61 3.53 2.73 3.94
C LEU A 61 4.45 1.76 4.69
N ALA A 62 4.50 1.85 6.01
CA ALA A 62 5.26 0.95 6.87
C ALA A 62 4.80 -0.51 6.69
N ALA A 63 3.49 -0.76 6.57
CA ALA A 63 2.92 -2.08 6.34
C ALA A 63 3.19 -2.63 4.93
N GLN A 64 3.37 -1.77 3.92
CA GLN A 64 3.70 -2.21 2.54
C GLN A 64 5.12 -2.75 2.40
N LEU A 65 6.08 -2.27 3.19
CA LEU A 65 7.48 -2.74 3.15
C LEU A 65 7.60 -4.27 3.31
N PRO A 66 7.08 -4.91 4.37
CA PRO A 66 7.14 -6.36 4.52
C PRO A 66 6.31 -7.11 3.47
N PHE A 67 5.19 -6.52 3.00
CA PHE A 67 4.38 -7.14 1.95
C PHE A 67 5.13 -7.26 0.62
N LEU A 68 5.92 -6.24 0.27
CA LEU A 68 6.75 -6.23 -0.94
C LEU A 68 7.95 -7.18 -0.84
N THR A 69 8.57 -7.32 0.34
CA THR A 69 9.72 -8.23 0.52
C THR A 69 9.29 -9.69 0.44
N ILE A 70 8.18 -10.07 1.08
CA ILE A 70 7.65 -11.44 1.02
C ILE A 70 7.28 -11.83 -0.42
N SER A 71 6.66 -10.91 -1.16
CA SER A 71 6.32 -11.12 -2.58
C SER A 71 7.56 -11.39 -3.44
N ARG A 72 8.66 -10.65 -3.21
CA ARG A 72 9.92 -10.85 -3.94
C ARG A 72 10.61 -12.16 -3.59
N VAL A 73 10.57 -12.57 -2.32
CA VAL A 73 11.14 -13.86 -1.88
C VAL A 73 10.39 -15.03 -2.54
N ARG A 74 9.05 -14.99 -2.57
CA ARG A 74 8.25 -15.98 -3.29
C ARG A 74 8.53 -15.97 -4.80
N ALA A 75 8.70 -14.80 -5.41
CA ALA A 75 9.08 -14.71 -6.81
C ALA A 75 10.46 -15.32 -7.09
N SER A 76 11.42 -15.18 -6.16
CA SER A 76 12.74 -15.83 -6.30
C SER A 76 12.70 -17.34 -6.15
N SER A 77 11.86 -17.88 -5.25
CA SER A 77 11.73 -19.33 -5.08
C SER A 77 11.07 -19.98 -6.29
N LEU A 78 10.00 -19.38 -6.83
CA LEU A 78 9.35 -19.86 -8.06
C LEU A 78 10.31 -19.82 -9.26
N ARG A 79 11.16 -18.78 -9.36
CA ARG A 79 12.18 -18.72 -10.41
C ARG A 79 13.23 -19.82 -10.26
N ALA A 80 13.64 -20.15 -9.05
CA ALA A 80 14.58 -21.23 -8.80
C ALA A 80 14.00 -22.59 -9.19
N GLU A 81 12.73 -22.85 -8.84
CA GLU A 81 12.00 -24.07 -9.23
C GLU A 81 11.89 -24.19 -10.76
N LEU A 82 11.56 -23.10 -11.47
CA LEU A 82 11.50 -23.12 -12.95
C LEU A 82 12.85 -23.46 -13.60
N VAL A 83 13.96 -22.98 -13.03
CA VAL A 83 15.30 -23.28 -13.55
C VAL A 83 15.64 -24.77 -13.34
N GLN A 84 15.26 -25.36 -12.20
CA GLN A 84 15.44 -26.80 -11.98
C GLN A 84 14.57 -27.65 -12.91
N ALA A 85 13.27 -27.36 -13.00
CA ALA A 85 12.36 -28.07 -13.88
C ALA A 85 12.82 -28.03 -15.36
N ARG A 86 13.39 -26.89 -15.79
CA ARG A 86 13.95 -26.78 -17.15
C ARG A 86 15.19 -27.65 -17.34
N LYS A 87 16.06 -27.74 -16.33
CA LYS A 87 17.23 -28.63 -16.37
C LYS A 87 16.82 -30.10 -16.42
N GLU A 88 15.81 -30.51 -15.65
CA GLU A 88 15.30 -31.89 -15.69
C GLU A 88 14.75 -32.25 -17.08
N VAL A 89 13.98 -31.36 -17.70
CA VAL A 89 13.49 -31.57 -19.07
C VAL A 89 14.63 -31.68 -20.07
N ASP A 90 15.66 -30.84 -19.96
CA ASP A 90 16.83 -30.90 -20.86
C ASP A 90 17.64 -32.19 -20.66
N THR A 91 17.76 -32.69 -19.41
CA THR A 91 18.41 -33.99 -19.14
C THR A 91 17.63 -35.17 -19.70
N LEU A 92 16.29 -35.18 -19.55
CA LEU A 92 15.43 -36.25 -20.09
C LEU A 92 15.39 -36.25 -21.62
N ARG A 93 15.59 -35.09 -22.25
CA ARG A 93 15.72 -34.96 -23.71
C ARG A 93 17.10 -35.35 -24.22
N ALA A 94 18.14 -35.13 -23.42
CA ALA A 94 19.52 -35.52 -23.72
C ALA A 94 19.79 -36.99 -23.43
N GLU A 95 18.98 -37.64 -22.58
CA GLU A 95 18.97 -39.09 -22.45
C GLU A 95 18.52 -39.70 -23.79
N PRO A 96 19.42 -40.35 -24.53
CA PRO A 96 19.08 -40.88 -25.84
C PRO A 96 18.06 -41.98 -25.60
N SER A 97 16.90 -41.88 -26.25
CA SER A 97 15.89 -42.92 -26.47
C SER A 97 16.47 -44.34 -26.33
N LYS A 98 16.55 -44.86 -25.10
CA LYS A 98 16.81 -46.27 -24.82
C LYS A 98 15.47 -47.01 -24.92
N VAL A 99 14.85 -46.89 -26.08
CA VAL A 99 13.71 -47.69 -26.51
C VAL A 99 13.98 -48.09 -27.96
N SER A 100 14.90 -49.02 -28.13
CA SER A 100 14.96 -49.99 -29.24
C SER A 100 15.84 -51.15 -28.80
#